data_AF-A0A5D2R8S5-F1
#
_entry.id   AF-A0A5D2R8S5-F1
#
_cell.length_a   1.000
_cell.length_b   1.000
_cell.length_c   1.000
_cell.angle_alpha   90.00
_cell.angle_beta   90.00
_cell.angle_gamma   90.00
#
_symmetry.space_group_name_H-M   'P 1'
#
loop_
_entity.id
_entity.type
_entity.pdbx_description
1 polymer ?
#
loop_
_entity_poly.entity_id
_entity_poly.type
_entity_poly.pdbx_seq_one_letter_code
_entity_poly.pdbx_strand_id
1 'polypeptide(L)'
;MFEVAYETINLEQHSGTHPRLGVVDDIVLHPLARASLDEAAWLNKAVTTDIGNRFQVPVFLYGAAHPTGKALDSIRRELGYYRPNFMDNQWAGWTMPEILSVKPDEGPTCVSRARGITMIGARPWVRLYNVTMISTDVSVARRIARMVSARGGGLPTVQSLGLVHGENSIKIACMLLEPNRVEGDRV
;
A
#
# COMPACT_ATOMS: atom_id res chain seq x y z
N MET A 1 -12.05 -5.55 -13.33
CA MET A 1 -10.94 -5.89 -12.41
C MET A 1 -11.48 -6.21 -11.02
N PHE A 2 -12.13 -5.28 -10.31
CA PHE A 2 -12.73 -5.54 -8.98
C PHE A 2 -13.68 -6.74 -8.93
N GLU A 3 -14.63 -6.80 -9.86
CA GLU A 3 -15.63 -7.87 -9.94
C GLU A 3 -14.96 -9.26 -9.97
N VAL A 4 -14.10 -9.51 -10.95
CA VAL A 4 -13.33 -10.76 -11.05
C VAL A 4 -12.46 -10.99 -9.80
N ALA A 5 -11.80 -9.96 -9.25
CA ALA A 5 -10.96 -10.12 -8.08
C ALA A 5 -11.76 -10.57 -6.84
N TYR A 6 -12.93 -9.98 -6.59
CA TYR A 6 -13.80 -10.35 -5.47
C TYR A 6 -14.54 -11.67 -5.67
N GLU A 7 -14.67 -12.15 -6.91
CA GLU A 7 -15.22 -13.48 -7.22
C GLU A 7 -14.18 -14.59 -7.07
N THR A 8 -12.89 -14.28 -7.26
CA THR A 8 -11.83 -15.29 -7.37
C THR A 8 -10.85 -15.32 -6.20
N ILE A 9 -10.75 -14.25 -5.42
CA ILE A 9 -9.80 -14.13 -4.32
C ILE A 9 -10.56 -13.92 -3.01
N ASN A 10 -10.27 -14.78 -2.03
CA ASN A 10 -10.71 -14.59 -0.65
C ASN A 10 -9.53 -14.20 0.25
N LEU A 11 -9.55 -12.98 0.79
CA LEU A 11 -8.52 -12.46 1.68
C LEU A 11 -8.32 -13.32 2.94
N GLU A 12 -9.36 -14.00 3.43
CA GLU A 12 -9.26 -14.90 4.60
C GLU A 12 -8.33 -16.09 4.36
N GLN A 13 -8.18 -16.50 3.10
CA GLN A 13 -7.33 -17.62 2.68
C GLN A 13 -5.95 -17.15 2.18
N HIS A 14 -5.75 -15.84 2.04
CA HIS A 14 -4.53 -15.29 1.47
C HIS A 14 -3.42 -15.16 2.54
N SER A 15 -2.20 -15.57 2.19
CA SER A 15 -1.01 -15.31 3.00
C SER A 15 0.15 -14.82 2.14
N GLY A 16 1.01 -13.98 2.72
CA GLY A 16 2.17 -13.44 2.01
C GLY A 16 3.11 -12.64 2.90
N THR A 17 4.33 -12.41 2.40
CA THR A 17 5.34 -11.61 3.08
C THR A 17 5.13 -10.11 2.88
N HIS A 18 4.40 -9.69 1.85
CA HIS A 18 4.08 -8.28 1.66
C HIS A 18 2.82 -7.91 2.44
N PRO A 19 2.82 -6.79 3.19
CA PRO A 19 1.61 -6.32 3.85
C PRO A 19 0.51 -5.96 2.86
N ARG A 20 -0.73 -6.15 3.33
CA ARG A 20 -1.98 -5.96 2.59
C ARG A 20 -3.16 -5.90 3.55
N LEU A 21 -4.17 -5.12 3.20
CA LEU A 21 -5.43 -4.91 3.90
C LEU A 21 -6.65 -5.25 3.02
N GLY A 22 -6.48 -5.40 1.70
CA GLY A 22 -7.56 -5.78 0.79
C GLY A 22 -7.15 -6.78 -0.29
N VAL A 23 -8.17 -7.39 -0.92
CA VAL A 23 -8.01 -8.14 -2.18
C VAL A 23 -7.51 -7.23 -3.29
N VAL A 24 -8.12 -6.04 -3.41
CA VAL A 24 -7.61 -4.92 -4.21
C VAL A 24 -7.10 -3.88 -3.23
N ASP A 25 -5.82 -3.99 -2.86
CA ASP A 25 -5.22 -3.25 -1.76
C ASP A 25 -4.99 -1.77 -2.08
N ASP A 26 -4.38 -1.47 -3.23
CA ASP A 26 -3.93 -0.13 -3.60
C ASP A 26 -4.12 0.12 -5.10
N ILE A 27 -4.77 1.22 -5.44
CA ILE A 27 -4.91 1.72 -6.80
C ILE A 27 -4.36 3.14 -6.86
N VAL A 28 -3.51 3.39 -7.84
CA VAL A 28 -2.91 4.70 -8.02
C VAL A 28 -3.10 5.18 -9.45
N LEU A 29 -3.59 6.41 -9.59
CA LEU A 29 -3.67 7.10 -10.87
C LEU A 29 -2.46 8.04 -10.96
N HIS A 30 -1.57 7.74 -11.90
CA HIS A 30 -0.43 8.58 -12.23
C HIS A 30 -0.74 9.41 -13.48
N PRO A 31 -0.60 10.74 -13.45
CA PRO A 31 -0.66 11.53 -14.65
C PRO A 31 0.54 11.21 -15.55
N LEU A 32 0.29 11.00 -16.84
CA LEU A 32 1.31 10.73 -17.85
C LEU A 32 1.25 11.76 -18.97
N ALA A 33 2.42 12.04 -19.57
CA ALA A 33 2.58 13.01 -20.66
C ALA A 33 2.01 14.39 -20.31
N ARG A 34 0.89 14.79 -20.93
CA ARG A 34 0.27 16.11 -20.74
C ARG A 34 -0.83 16.13 -19.69
N ALA A 35 -1.20 14.98 -19.13
CA ALA A 35 -2.19 14.92 -18.06
C ALA A 35 -1.63 15.60 -16.80
N SER A 36 -2.49 16.33 -16.12
CA SER A 36 -2.22 16.98 -14.84
C SER A 36 -2.56 16.06 -13.67
N LEU A 37 -1.96 16.35 -12.51
CA LEU A 37 -2.30 15.63 -11.28
C LEU A 37 -3.75 15.87 -10.85
N ASP A 38 -4.31 17.05 -11.15
CA ASP A 38 -5.70 17.40 -10.86
C ASP A 38 -6.67 16.57 -11.70
N GLU A 39 -6.39 16.34 -12.98
CA GLU A 39 -7.19 15.44 -13.83
C GLU A 39 -7.15 14.00 -13.30
N ALA A 40 -5.99 13.53 -12.84
CA ALA A 40 -5.86 12.21 -12.21
C ALA A 40 -6.68 12.12 -10.91
N ALA A 41 -6.64 13.17 -10.07
CA ALA A 41 -7.42 13.24 -8.84
C ALA A 41 -8.94 13.33 -9.10
N TRP A 42 -9.34 14.07 -10.14
CA TRP A 42 -10.73 14.17 -10.56
C TRP A 42 -11.28 12.82 -11.03
N LEU A 43 -10.53 12.10 -11.89
CA LEU A 43 -10.92 10.75 -12.32
C LEU A 43 -10.96 9.77 -11.14
N ASN A 44 -10.01 9.88 -10.21
CA ASN A 44 -9.96 9.06 -9.01
C ASN A 44 -11.27 9.13 -8.23
N LYS A 45 -11.82 10.34 -8.03
CA LYS A 45 -13.09 10.55 -7.32
C LYS A 45 -14.27 9.83 -7.99
N ALA A 46 -14.36 9.87 -9.32
CA ALA A 46 -15.40 9.14 -10.04
C ALA A 46 -15.27 7.62 -9.86
N VAL A 47 -14.03 7.12 -9.94
CA VAL A 47 -13.71 5.69 -9.75
C VAL A 47 -14.03 5.23 -8.33
N THR A 48 -13.72 6.03 -7.31
CA THR A 48 -13.90 5.66 -5.91
C THR A 48 -15.36 5.60 -5.50
N THR A 49 -16.17 6.56 -5.97
CA THR A 49 -17.61 6.54 -5.73
C THR A 49 -18.27 5.32 -6.37
N ASP A 50 -17.88 4.94 -7.60
CA ASP A 50 -18.40 3.71 -8.23
C ASP A 50 -18.00 2.45 -7.45
N ILE A 51 -16.72 2.34 -7.05
CA ILE A 51 -16.23 1.17 -6.31
C ILE A 51 -16.92 1.03 -4.95
N GLY A 52 -16.94 2.10 -4.16
CA GLY A 52 -17.54 2.11 -2.82
C GLY A 52 -19.02 1.76 -2.86
N ASN A 53 -19.77 2.32 -3.82
CA ASN A 53 -21.21 2.08 -3.96
C ASN A 53 -21.53 0.70 -4.55
N ARG A 54 -20.84 0.29 -5.62
CA ARG A 54 -21.15 -0.97 -6.31
C ARG A 54 -20.72 -2.19 -5.50
N PHE A 55 -19.52 -2.17 -4.92
CA PHE A 55 -18.96 -3.33 -4.24
C PHE A 55 -19.15 -3.29 -2.73
N GLN A 56 -19.65 -2.19 -2.17
CA GLN A 56 -19.90 -2.02 -0.74
C GLN A 56 -18.64 -2.34 0.09
N VAL A 57 -17.51 -1.78 -0.33
CA VAL A 57 -16.21 -1.91 0.34
C VAL A 57 -15.74 -0.56 0.87
N PRO A 58 -15.07 -0.50 2.03
CA PRO A 58 -14.49 0.75 2.52
C PRO A 58 -13.35 1.19 1.60
N VAL A 59 -13.41 2.45 1.15
CA VAL A 59 -12.38 3.06 0.29
C VAL A 59 -11.72 4.22 1.01
N PHE A 60 -10.38 4.22 1.03
CA PHE A 60 -9.56 5.30 1.61
C PHE A 60 -8.80 6.03 0.52
N LEU A 61 -9.00 7.35 0.44
CA LEU A 61 -8.33 8.22 -0.51
C LEU A 61 -6.95 8.64 0.00
N TYR A 62 -6.00 8.85 -0.90
CA TYR A 62 -4.70 9.43 -0.54
C TYR A 62 -4.10 10.30 -1.64
N GLY A 63 -3.05 11.03 -1.27
CA GLY A 63 -2.36 11.95 -2.18
C GLY A 63 -3.32 13.05 -2.66
N ALA A 64 -3.21 13.43 -3.93
CA ALA A 64 -4.04 14.48 -4.52
C ALA A 64 -5.54 14.13 -4.57
N ALA A 65 -5.92 12.85 -4.45
CA ALA A 65 -7.32 12.45 -4.39
C ALA A 65 -7.96 12.70 -3.03
N HIS A 66 -7.17 12.76 -1.94
CA HIS A 66 -7.69 13.00 -0.60
C HIS A 66 -7.86 14.51 -0.35
N PRO A 67 -8.98 14.99 0.24
CA PRO A 67 -9.26 16.41 0.42
C PRO A 67 -8.17 17.23 1.13
N THR A 68 -7.44 16.59 2.05
CA THR A 68 -6.32 17.20 2.79
C THR A 68 -4.94 16.76 2.33
N GLY A 69 -4.83 16.03 1.22
CA GLY A 69 -3.53 15.55 0.72
C GLY A 69 -2.89 14.45 1.58
N LYS A 70 -3.69 13.65 2.31
CA LYS A 70 -3.19 12.67 3.28
C LYS A 70 -2.25 11.65 2.60
N ALA A 71 -1.11 11.40 3.22
CA ALA A 71 -0.12 10.45 2.70
C ALA A 71 -0.57 9.00 2.92
N LEU A 72 -0.29 8.13 1.94
CA LEU A 72 -0.64 6.70 1.97
C LEU A 72 -0.04 5.97 3.18
N ASP A 73 1.21 6.28 3.55
CA ASP A 73 1.87 5.63 4.68
C ASP A 73 1.27 6.04 6.04
N SER A 74 0.62 7.21 6.13
CA SER A 74 -0.15 7.59 7.31
C SER A 74 -1.40 6.74 7.46
N ILE A 75 -2.19 6.58 6.38
CA ILE A 75 -3.39 5.73 6.37
C ILE A 75 -3.02 4.27 6.69
N ARG A 76 -1.98 3.75 6.03
CA ARG A 76 -1.45 2.41 6.28
C ARG A 76 -1.09 2.20 7.76
N ARG A 77 -0.52 3.20 8.44
CA ARG A 77 -0.22 3.08 9.88
C ARG A 77 -1.46 3.06 10.76
N GLU A 78 -2.42 3.94 10.48
CA GLU A 78 -3.69 4.01 11.22
C GLU A 78 -4.46 2.68 11.13
N LEU A 79 -4.40 2.03 9.96
CA LEU A 79 -5.07 0.75 9.70
C LEU A 79 -4.21 -0.49 10.03
N GLY A 80 -3.05 -0.30 10.66
CA GLY A 80 -2.21 -1.42 11.09
C GLY A 80 -1.49 -2.20 9.97
N TYR A 81 -1.41 -1.66 8.75
CA TYR A 81 -0.81 -2.28 7.55
C TYR A 81 0.56 -2.92 7.82
N TYR A 82 1.44 -2.23 8.56
CA TYR A 82 2.83 -2.66 8.79
C TYR A 82 3.00 -3.68 9.94
N ARG A 83 1.92 -4.19 10.54
CA ARG A 83 1.99 -5.17 11.64
C ARG A 83 1.68 -6.58 11.12
N PRO A 84 2.69 -7.47 11.00
CA PRO A 84 2.44 -8.86 10.63
C PRO A 84 1.62 -9.56 11.72
N ASN A 85 0.78 -10.50 11.31
CA ASN A 85 -0.06 -11.31 12.21
C ASN A 85 0.23 -12.82 12.12
N PHE A 86 1.23 -13.21 11.31
CA PHE A 86 1.60 -14.59 11.09
C PHE A 86 3.13 -14.74 11.05
N MET A 87 3.65 -15.71 11.81
CA MET A 87 5.09 -16.07 11.85
C MET A 87 6.05 -14.86 12.00
N ASP A 88 5.65 -13.83 12.75
CA ASP A 88 6.39 -12.58 13.04
C ASP A 88 6.82 -11.71 11.84
N ASN A 89 6.62 -12.17 10.60
CA ASN A 89 7.11 -11.52 9.38
C ASN A 89 6.19 -11.69 8.17
N GLN A 90 5.02 -12.31 8.34
CA GLN A 90 4.02 -12.54 7.30
C GLN A 90 2.65 -12.01 7.71
N TRP A 91 1.82 -11.84 6.70
CA TRP A 91 0.41 -11.51 6.84
C TRP A 91 -0.42 -12.66 6.32
N ALA A 92 -1.28 -13.22 7.16
CA ALA A 92 -2.19 -14.30 6.79
C ALA A 92 -3.63 -13.93 7.14
N GLY A 93 -4.54 -14.23 6.22
CA GLY A 93 -5.95 -13.93 6.37
C GLY A 93 -6.26 -12.44 6.58
N TRP A 94 -7.36 -12.24 7.29
CA TRP A 94 -7.90 -10.95 7.71
C TRP A 94 -7.20 -10.39 8.95
N THR A 95 -6.89 -9.09 8.98
CA THR A 95 -6.03 -8.50 10.03
C THR A 95 -6.59 -7.26 10.72
N MET A 96 -7.82 -6.84 10.43
CA MET A 96 -8.40 -5.59 10.93
C MET A 96 -9.77 -5.84 11.59
N PRO A 97 -10.38 -4.88 12.31
CA PRO A 97 -11.71 -5.10 12.87
C PRO A 97 -12.79 -5.08 11.78
N GLU A 98 -13.90 -5.78 11.99
CA GLU A 98 -15.06 -5.75 11.08
C GLU A 98 -15.70 -4.36 10.98
N ILE A 99 -15.55 -3.54 12.03
CA ILE A 99 -16.02 -2.15 12.03
C ILE A 99 -14.79 -1.26 12.20
N LEU A 100 -14.55 -0.42 11.21
CA LEU A 100 -13.43 0.52 11.22
C LEU A 100 -13.67 1.64 12.23
N SER A 101 -12.63 1.96 13.01
CA SER A 101 -12.62 3.11 13.90
C SER A 101 -12.40 4.44 13.17
N VAL A 102 -11.90 4.37 11.93
CA VAL A 102 -11.70 5.51 11.04
C VAL A 102 -12.75 5.44 9.93
N LYS A 103 -13.44 6.56 9.69
CA LYS A 103 -14.43 6.64 8.62
C LYS A 103 -13.72 6.56 7.26
N PRO A 104 -14.11 5.65 6.35
CA PRO A 104 -13.62 5.65 4.98
C PRO A 104 -14.16 6.86 4.22
N ASP A 105 -13.47 7.25 3.14
CA ASP A 105 -13.90 8.36 2.29
C ASP A 105 -15.15 7.98 1.48
N GLU A 106 -15.22 6.72 1.02
CA GLU A 106 -16.36 6.16 0.30
C GLU A 106 -16.67 4.73 0.80
N GLY A 107 -17.94 4.32 0.64
CA GLY A 107 -18.40 2.99 1.07
C GLY A 107 -18.67 2.86 2.58
N PRO A 108 -19.01 1.64 3.04
CA PRO A 108 -19.40 1.39 4.43
C PRO A 108 -18.20 1.36 5.38
N THR A 109 -18.43 1.58 6.68
CA THR A 109 -17.44 1.33 7.74
C THR A 109 -17.30 -0.14 8.11
N CYS A 110 -18.31 -0.96 7.77
CA CYS A 110 -18.29 -2.40 7.91
C CYS A 110 -17.40 -2.99 6.82
N VAL A 111 -16.51 -3.90 7.20
CA VAL A 111 -15.57 -4.53 6.28
C VAL A 111 -15.87 -6.01 6.13
N SER A 112 -15.98 -6.45 4.88
CA SER A 112 -16.03 -7.87 4.56
C SER A 112 -14.66 -8.49 4.77
N ARG A 113 -14.57 -9.53 5.61
CA ARG A 113 -13.33 -10.27 5.85
C ARG A 113 -12.70 -10.82 4.56
N ALA A 114 -13.54 -11.24 3.62
CA ALA A 114 -13.11 -11.81 2.34
C ALA A 114 -12.57 -10.77 1.35
N ARG A 115 -12.98 -9.51 1.45
CA ARG A 115 -12.60 -8.44 0.48
C ARG A 115 -11.60 -7.44 1.05
N GLY A 116 -11.76 -7.10 2.32
CA GLY A 116 -11.06 -6.05 3.02
C GLY A 116 -11.34 -4.64 2.56
N ILE A 117 -10.34 -3.77 2.63
CA ILE A 117 -10.43 -2.36 2.26
C ILE A 117 -9.66 -2.06 0.98
N THR A 118 -9.95 -0.93 0.34
CA THR A 118 -9.19 -0.47 -0.82
C THR A 118 -8.65 0.92 -0.58
N MET A 119 -7.37 1.14 -0.87
CA MET A 119 -6.77 2.47 -0.91
C MET A 119 -6.72 2.94 -2.36
N ILE A 120 -7.15 4.16 -2.65
CA ILE A 120 -7.11 4.72 -4.01
C ILE A 120 -6.53 6.12 -3.95
N GLY A 121 -5.55 6.44 -4.79
CA GLY A 121 -4.90 7.73 -4.76
C GLY A 121 -4.50 8.27 -6.12
N ALA A 122 -4.20 9.55 -6.15
CA ALA A 122 -3.62 10.22 -7.30
C ALA A 122 -2.30 10.87 -6.87
N ARG A 123 -1.23 10.62 -7.62
CA ARG A 123 0.11 11.16 -7.30
C ARG A 123 1.03 11.16 -8.53
N PRO A 124 2.11 11.97 -8.51
CA PRO A 124 3.17 11.86 -9.51
C PRO A 124 3.75 10.44 -9.59
N TRP A 125 4.39 10.13 -10.73
CA TRP A 125 4.98 8.82 -10.99
C TRP A 125 5.95 8.40 -9.86
N VAL A 126 5.83 7.15 -9.42
CA VAL A 126 6.74 6.55 -8.43
C VAL A 126 7.54 5.43 -9.06
N ARG A 127 8.74 5.16 -8.53
CA ARG A 127 9.55 4.01 -8.96
C ARG A 127 9.63 2.99 -7.84
N LEU A 128 9.34 1.74 -8.15
CA LEU A 128 9.55 0.61 -7.25
C LEU A 128 10.93 0.04 -7.55
N TYR A 129 11.77 -0.05 -6.52
CA TYR A 129 13.13 -0.57 -6.63
C TYR A 129 13.38 -1.54 -5.48
N ASN A 130 13.88 -2.72 -5.82
CA ASN A 130 13.97 -3.83 -4.88
C ASN A 130 15.40 -4.35 -4.84
N VAL A 131 15.99 -4.38 -3.66
CA VAL A 131 17.33 -4.94 -3.45
C VAL A 131 17.20 -6.26 -2.71
N THR A 132 17.68 -7.34 -3.34
CA THR A 132 17.68 -8.68 -2.74
C THR A 132 19.08 -9.01 -2.21
N MET A 133 19.15 -9.57 -1.01
CA MET A 133 20.40 -9.95 -0.35
C MET A 133 20.30 -11.38 0.17
N ILE A 134 21.40 -12.14 0.04
CA ILE A 134 21.52 -13.49 0.59
C ILE A 134 21.71 -13.35 2.11
N SER A 135 20.62 -13.55 2.83
CA SER A 135 20.56 -13.55 4.30
C SER A 135 19.17 -14.02 4.70
N THR A 136 19.07 -14.64 5.88
CA THR A 136 17.80 -15.03 6.51
C THR A 136 17.45 -14.13 7.70
N ASP A 137 18.32 -13.16 8.04
CA ASP A 137 18.13 -12.29 9.19
C ASP A 137 17.17 -11.13 8.88
N VAL A 138 15.91 -11.29 9.31
CA VAL A 138 14.86 -10.28 9.17
C VAL A 138 15.17 -9.01 9.96
N SER A 139 15.92 -9.10 11.06
CA SER A 139 16.31 -7.93 11.85
C SER A 139 17.27 -7.03 11.06
N VAL A 140 18.18 -7.64 10.30
CA VAL A 140 19.07 -6.94 9.36
C VAL A 140 18.26 -6.28 8.25
N ALA A 141 17.30 -7.00 7.66
CA ALA A 141 16.41 -6.44 6.64
C ALA A 141 15.66 -5.19 7.15
N ARG A 142 15.07 -5.29 8.35
CA ARG A 142 14.34 -4.17 8.99
C ARG A 142 15.27 -2.99 9.29
N ARG A 143 16.50 -3.25 9.74
CA ARG A 143 17.51 -2.21 10.02
C ARG A 143 17.92 -1.47 8.75
N ILE A 144 18.24 -2.20 7.67
CA ILE A 144 18.60 -1.60 6.38
C ILE A 144 17.42 -0.81 5.81
N ALA A 145 16.21 -1.39 5.80
CA ALA A 145 15.02 -0.69 5.34
C ALA A 145 14.81 0.62 6.10
N ARG A 146 14.98 0.63 7.43
CA ARG A 146 14.90 1.86 8.22
C ARG A 146 15.97 2.87 7.79
N MET A 147 17.22 2.46 7.66
CA MET A 147 18.34 3.34 7.27
C MET A 147 18.17 3.95 5.88
N VAL A 148 17.57 3.23 4.94
CA VAL A 148 17.30 3.72 3.58
C VAL A 148 16.10 4.68 3.57
N SER A 149 15.07 4.42 4.39
CA SER A 149 13.84 5.21 4.40
C SER A 149 14.05 6.65 4.88
N ALA A 150 13.34 7.60 4.28
CA ALA A 150 13.27 8.98 4.75
C ALA A 150 12.86 9.07 6.23
N ARG A 151 11.88 8.24 6.63
CA ARG A 151 11.39 8.19 8.02
C ARG A 151 12.46 7.75 9.02
N GLY A 152 13.42 6.93 8.60
CA GLY A 152 14.54 6.50 9.44
C GLY A 152 15.75 7.43 9.38
N GLY A 153 15.65 8.59 8.71
CA GLY A 153 16.75 9.53 8.53
C GLY A 153 17.61 9.28 7.29
N GLY A 154 17.17 8.39 6.40
CA GLY A 154 17.85 8.00 5.18
C GLY A 154 17.59 8.93 4.00
N LEU A 155 17.40 8.33 2.83
CA LEU A 155 17.20 9.06 1.58
C LEU A 155 15.85 9.80 1.60
N PRO A 156 15.81 11.09 1.27
CA PRO A 156 14.56 11.85 1.23
C PRO A 156 13.62 11.23 0.22
N THR A 157 12.31 11.27 0.48
CA THR A 157 11.27 10.77 -0.45
C THR A 157 11.34 9.27 -0.74
N VAL A 158 12.12 8.50 0.01
CA VAL A 158 12.15 7.04 -0.07
C VAL A 158 11.35 6.42 1.06
N GLN A 159 10.44 5.51 0.72
CA GLN A 159 9.82 4.60 1.67
C GLN A 159 10.37 3.20 1.43
N SER A 160 10.58 2.42 2.49
CA SER A 160 11.14 1.08 2.34
C SER A 160 10.64 0.10 3.39
N LEU A 161 10.65 -1.18 3.03
CA LEU A 161 10.25 -2.29 3.87
C LEU A 161 11.24 -3.45 3.71
N GLY A 162 11.66 -4.03 4.84
CA GLY A 162 12.50 -5.22 4.87
C GLY A 162 11.61 -6.46 4.99
N LEU A 163 11.71 -7.37 4.02
CA LEU A 163 10.85 -8.55 3.88
C LEU A 163 11.69 -9.83 3.72
N VAL A 164 11.12 -10.96 4.12
CA VAL A 164 11.64 -12.28 3.72
C VAL A 164 11.29 -12.53 2.26
N HIS A 165 12.21 -13.15 1.53
CA HIS A 165 12.04 -13.48 0.12
C HIS A 165 12.62 -14.87 -0.17
N GLY A 166 11.77 -15.88 -0.37
CA GLY A 166 12.22 -17.26 -0.52
C GLY A 166 12.88 -17.80 0.75
N GLU A 167 13.62 -18.90 0.63
CA GLU A 167 14.18 -19.62 1.79
C GLU A 167 15.41 -18.93 2.38
N ASN A 168 16.26 -18.33 1.53
CA ASN A 168 17.60 -17.86 1.92
C ASN A 168 17.88 -16.40 1.56
N SER A 169 16.83 -15.60 1.30
CA SER A 169 17.03 -14.19 0.98
C SER A 169 16.07 -13.25 1.69
N ILE A 170 16.54 -12.03 1.88
CA ILE A 170 15.75 -10.90 2.32
C ILE A 170 15.70 -9.88 1.18
N LYS A 171 14.61 -9.10 1.16
CA LYS A 171 14.34 -8.07 0.17
C LYS A 171 14.11 -6.75 0.87
N ILE A 172 14.82 -5.72 0.44
CA ILE A 172 14.50 -4.33 0.77
C ILE A 172 13.65 -3.79 -0.37
N ALA A 173 12.35 -3.69 -0.12
CA ALA A 173 11.42 -3.12 -1.06
C ALA A 173 11.38 -1.61 -0.88
N CYS A 174 11.82 -0.86 -1.88
CA CYS A 174 11.87 0.61 -1.86
C CYS A 174 10.84 1.18 -2.83
N MET A 175 10.13 2.21 -2.38
CA MET A 175 9.29 3.07 -3.19
C MET A 175 9.92 4.47 -3.21
N LEU A 176 10.40 4.86 -4.37
CA LEU A 176 10.97 6.18 -4.65
C LEU A 176 9.81 7.10 -5.03
N LEU A 177 9.40 7.98 -4.11
CA LEU A 177 8.23 8.84 -4.29
C LEU A 177 8.47 9.98 -5.28
N GLU A 178 9.73 10.42 -5.41
CA GLU A 178 10.19 11.42 -6.36
C GLU A 178 11.40 10.86 -7.13
N PRO A 179 11.19 10.01 -8.15
CA PRO A 179 12.27 9.30 -8.83
C PRO A 179 13.25 10.22 -9.59
N ASN A 180 12.89 11.48 -9.84
CA ASN A 180 13.79 12.50 -10.41
C ASN A 180 14.75 13.10 -9.37
N ARG A 181 14.54 12.83 -8.07
CA ARG A 181 15.34 13.35 -6.96
C ARG A 181 16.23 12.27 -6.35
N VAL A 182 15.72 11.05 -6.25
CA VAL A 182 16.47 9.87 -5.78
C VAL A 182 16.25 8.76 -6.79
N GLU A 183 17.34 8.33 -7.42
CA GLU A 183 17.38 7.23 -8.36
C GLU A 183 17.83 5.92 -7.69
N GLY A 184 17.73 4.81 -8.42
CA GLY A 184 18.01 3.47 -7.89
C GLY A 184 19.50 3.18 -7.66
N ASP A 185 20.39 3.94 -8.28
CA ASP A 185 21.85 3.88 -8.07
C ASP A 185 22.26 4.44 -6.70
N ARG A 186 21.48 5.38 -6.15
CA ARG A 186 21.68 5.96 -4.83
C ARG A 186 21.10 5.13 -3.69
N VAL A 187 20.17 4.23 -4.01
CA VAL A 187 19.43 3.37 -3.06
C VAL A 187 20.16 2.06 -2.85
#